data_AF-A0A3D3DFQ5-F1
#
_entry.id   AF-A0A3D3DFQ5-F1
#
_cell.length_a   1.000
_cell.length_b   1.000
_cell.length_c   1.000
_cell.angle_alpha   90.00
_cell.angle_beta   90.00
_cell.angle_gamma   90.00
#
_symmetry.space_group_name_H-M   'P 1'
#
loop_
_entity.id
_entity.type
_entity.pdbx_description
1 polymer ?
#
loop_
_entity_poly.entity_id
_entity_poly.type
_entity_poly.pdbx_seq_one_letter_code
_entity_poly.pdbx_strand_id
1 'polypeptide(L)'
;MNETSSAAGISRRRFLAATGLVLAAPPLFSSCATRISSRIPPSERITLGIVGWGMMGPANTDAFLKMADCQVVAACDLDQHHLQAALDKINGHYGNRDCTPYADYREMMARKDIDAVMLAVPDHWHALTAIEAARNRKDIYGEKPLARTVAEQQAIVKAVQKNQRIWQTGSWQRSQSSFRKAAEIVRNGLIGKVTRVEVGLPSKHHDFAGTAPALLAKFRGSPKDPEYLAKIVPGSPEWQIAVTSPPPEL
;
A
#
# COMPACT_ATOMS: atom_id res chain seq x y z
N MET A 1 54.59 -47.15 28.35
CA MET A 1 53.33 -46.46 28.66
C MET A 1 52.70 -46.04 27.34
N ASN A 2 51.51 -46.57 27.03
CA ASN A 2 50.52 -45.96 26.14
C ASN A 2 49.29 -46.87 26.18
N GLU A 3 48.33 -46.47 27.01
CA GLU A 3 46.99 -47.08 27.09
C GLU A 3 46.17 -46.68 25.87
N THR A 4 45.56 -47.65 25.20
CA THR A 4 44.50 -47.44 24.22
C THR A 4 43.14 -47.55 24.91
N SER A 5 42.50 -46.42 25.16
CA SER A 5 41.14 -46.33 25.69
C SER A 5 40.11 -46.67 24.61
N SER A 6 39.30 -47.70 24.86
CA SER A 6 38.18 -48.14 24.03
C SER A 6 36.93 -47.29 24.32
N ALA A 7 36.47 -46.51 23.33
CA ALA A 7 35.22 -45.76 23.42
C ALA A 7 34.01 -46.72 23.35
N ALA A 8 33.21 -46.77 24.43
CA ALA A 8 31.97 -47.54 24.46
C ALA A 8 30.86 -46.87 23.63
N GLY A 9 30.43 -47.50 22.54
CA GLY A 9 29.37 -47.01 21.67
C GLY A 9 27.97 -47.10 22.31
N ILE A 10 27.15 -46.05 22.12
CA ILE A 10 25.76 -46.02 22.56
C ILE A 10 24.93 -46.97 21.67
N SER A 11 24.39 -48.03 22.28
CA SER A 11 23.53 -49.00 21.58
C SER A 11 22.16 -48.40 21.23
N ARG A 12 21.69 -48.70 20.00
CA ARG A 12 20.37 -48.31 19.46
C ARG A 12 19.19 -48.60 20.39
N ARG A 13 19.31 -49.58 21.30
CA ARG A 13 18.27 -49.88 22.31
C ARG A 13 18.17 -48.85 23.44
N ARG A 14 19.28 -48.16 23.79
CA ARG A 14 19.23 -47.05 24.78
C ARG A 14 18.63 -45.78 24.18
N PHE A 15 18.77 -45.57 22.87
CA PHE A 15 18.18 -44.42 22.17
C PHE A 15 16.64 -44.51 22.10
N LEU A 16 16.10 -45.70 21.85
CA LEU A 16 14.65 -45.93 21.80
C LEU A 16 13.99 -45.88 23.19
N ALA A 17 14.71 -46.26 24.24
CA ALA A 17 14.21 -46.12 25.62
C ALA A 17 14.12 -44.65 26.08
N ALA A 18 14.95 -43.76 25.52
CA ALA A 18 14.93 -42.33 25.84
C ALA A 18 13.82 -41.54 25.11
N THR A 19 13.22 -42.10 24.06
CA THR A 19 12.19 -41.42 23.25
C THR A 19 10.75 -41.71 23.69
N GLY A 20 10.52 -42.68 24.58
CA GLY A 20 9.18 -43.09 25.03
C GLY A 20 8.52 -42.22 26.12
N LEU A 21 9.21 -41.22 26.69
CA LEU A 21 8.75 -40.49 27.88
C LEU A 21 8.33 -39.02 27.63
N VAL A 22 8.26 -38.57 26.36
CA VAL A 22 7.95 -37.15 26.02
C VAL A 22 6.51 -36.93 25.53
N LEU A 23 5.68 -37.97 25.42
CA LEU A 23 4.35 -37.85 24.78
C LEU A 23 3.17 -37.45 25.68
N ALA A 24 3.38 -36.90 26.89
CA ALA A 24 2.28 -36.59 27.81
C ALA A 24 2.33 -35.20 28.46
N ALA A 25 2.83 -34.18 27.75
CA ALA A 25 2.59 -32.79 28.14
C ALA A 25 2.31 -31.94 26.88
N PRO A 26 1.15 -31.25 26.79
CA PRO A 26 0.98 -30.24 25.74
C PRO A 26 2.07 -29.18 25.92
N PRO A 27 2.81 -28.82 24.86
CA PRO A 27 3.79 -27.79 25.00
C PRO A 27 3.06 -26.45 25.14
N LEU A 28 2.87 -26.01 26.38
CA LEU A 28 2.66 -24.60 26.68
C LEU A 28 4.00 -23.88 26.44
N PHE A 29 4.43 -23.81 25.18
CA PHE A 29 5.42 -22.82 24.77
C PHE A 29 4.72 -21.47 24.79
N SER A 30 4.65 -20.89 25.99
CA SER A 30 4.51 -19.45 26.14
C SER A 30 5.70 -18.83 25.42
N SER A 31 5.46 -18.24 24.25
CA SER A 31 6.43 -17.52 23.44
C SER A 31 6.81 -16.17 24.09
N CYS A 32 7.10 -16.20 25.38
CA CYS A 32 7.80 -15.15 26.09
C CYS A 32 9.29 -15.50 26.16
N ALA A 33 9.87 -15.85 25.02
CA ALA A 33 11.31 -15.87 24.86
C ALA A 33 11.77 -14.44 24.59
N THR A 34 12.60 -13.93 25.49
CA THR A 34 13.40 -12.71 25.37
C THR A 34 13.84 -12.42 23.93
N ARG A 35 13.16 -11.48 23.27
CA ARG A 35 13.54 -10.96 21.94
C ARG A 35 14.79 -10.09 22.07
N ILE A 36 15.95 -10.74 22.20
CA ILE A 36 17.26 -10.12 21.93
C ILE A 36 17.61 -10.42 20.46
N SER A 37 16.74 -9.94 19.58
CA SER A 37 17.02 -9.74 18.16
C SER A 37 16.16 -8.56 17.77
N SER A 38 16.78 -7.44 17.40
CA SER A 38 16.10 -6.24 16.93
C SER A 38 15.45 -6.41 15.55
N ARG A 39 15.50 -7.61 14.96
CA ARG A 39 14.98 -7.91 13.63
C ARG A 39 13.76 -8.82 13.71
N ILE A 40 12.63 -8.31 13.23
CA ILE A 40 11.40 -9.07 13.01
C ILE A 40 11.68 -10.13 11.93
N PRO A 41 11.48 -11.43 12.21
CA PRO A 41 11.76 -12.51 11.26
C PRO A 41 10.85 -12.38 10.03
N PRO A 42 11.27 -12.85 8.84
CA PRO A 42 10.48 -12.71 7.61
C PRO A 42 9.06 -13.25 7.70
N SER A 43 8.83 -14.33 8.46
CA SER A 43 7.51 -14.94 8.65
C SER A 43 6.55 -14.10 9.52
N GLU A 44 7.06 -13.09 10.23
CA GLU A 44 6.25 -12.15 11.01
C GLU A 44 6.05 -10.80 10.26
N ARG A 45 6.53 -10.68 9.02
CA ARG A 45 6.35 -9.47 8.21
C ARG A 45 5.15 -9.59 7.28
N ILE A 46 4.44 -8.48 7.11
CA ILE A 46 3.41 -8.32 6.08
C ILE A 46 4.10 -8.08 4.75
N THR A 47 3.82 -8.94 3.77
CA THR A 47 4.28 -8.76 2.39
C THR A 47 3.34 -7.83 1.63
N LEU A 48 3.91 -6.79 1.01
CA LEU A 48 3.16 -5.69 0.39
C LEU A 48 3.44 -5.60 -1.11
N GLY A 49 2.38 -5.52 -1.91
CA GLY A 49 2.44 -5.11 -3.32
C GLY A 49 2.04 -3.65 -3.49
N ILE A 50 2.73 -2.91 -4.35
CA ILE A 50 2.44 -1.51 -4.67
C ILE A 50 1.77 -1.42 -6.04
N VAL A 51 0.63 -0.74 -6.15
CA VAL A 51 -0.02 -0.40 -7.44
C VAL A 51 -0.12 1.10 -7.59
N GLY A 52 0.59 1.64 -8.59
CA GLY A 52 0.66 3.06 -8.88
C GLY A 52 1.83 3.75 -8.18
N TRP A 53 2.66 4.41 -8.98
CA TRP A 53 3.82 5.22 -8.58
C TRP A 53 3.71 6.67 -9.06
N GLY A 54 2.47 7.15 -9.25
CA GLY A 54 2.20 8.58 -9.44
C GLY A 54 2.43 9.39 -8.16
N MET A 55 1.87 10.59 -8.07
CA MET A 55 2.18 11.57 -7.02
C MET A 55 2.22 11.04 -5.57
N MET A 56 1.26 10.21 -5.16
CA MET A 56 1.19 9.69 -3.78
C MET A 56 1.94 8.36 -3.57
N GLY A 57 2.23 7.61 -4.65
CA GLY A 57 2.87 6.30 -4.59
C GLY A 57 4.23 6.31 -3.87
N PRO A 58 5.16 7.23 -4.21
CA PRO A 58 6.46 7.34 -3.57
C PRO A 58 6.36 7.62 -2.07
N ALA A 59 5.56 8.61 -1.67
CA ALA A 59 5.43 9.02 -0.27
C ALA A 59 4.79 7.93 0.61
N ASN A 60 3.77 7.23 0.07
CA ASN A 60 3.16 6.09 0.75
C ASN A 60 4.16 4.95 0.89
N THR A 61 4.87 4.61 -0.19
CA THR A 61 5.88 3.55 -0.17
C THR A 61 7.01 3.87 0.81
N ASP A 62 7.46 5.14 0.87
CA ASP A 62 8.43 5.61 1.86
C ASP A 62 7.99 5.40 3.31
N ALA A 63 6.69 5.49 3.59
CA ALA A 63 6.17 5.18 4.91
C ALA A 63 6.24 3.68 5.22
N PHE A 64 5.85 2.83 4.26
CA PHE A 64 5.91 1.37 4.42
C PHE A 64 7.33 0.82 4.52
N LEU A 65 8.30 1.35 3.75
CA LEU A 65 9.70 0.94 3.81
C LEU A 65 10.34 1.21 5.19
N LYS A 66 9.78 2.13 5.98
CA LYS A 66 10.26 2.42 7.35
C LYS A 66 9.68 1.47 8.40
N MET A 67 8.73 0.61 8.04
CA MET A 67 8.07 -0.32 8.95
C MET A 67 8.83 -1.65 8.97
N ALA A 68 9.41 -2.01 10.11
CA ALA A 68 10.23 -3.23 10.25
C ALA A 68 9.43 -4.53 10.08
N ASP A 69 8.11 -4.46 10.25
CA ASP A 69 7.12 -5.51 10.09
C ASP A 69 6.46 -5.51 8.70
N CYS A 70 6.98 -4.74 7.75
CA CYS A 70 6.50 -4.68 6.37
C CYS A 70 7.65 -4.99 5.39
N GLN A 71 7.34 -5.73 4.33
CA GLN A 71 8.27 -6.03 3.24
C GLN A 71 7.58 -5.79 1.90
N VAL A 72 8.06 -4.82 1.13
CA VAL A 72 7.59 -4.61 -0.24
C VAL A 72 8.27 -5.62 -1.17
N VAL A 73 7.46 -6.41 -1.90
CA VAL A 73 7.94 -7.53 -2.74
C VAL A 73 7.55 -7.41 -4.21
N ALA A 74 6.64 -6.50 -4.54
CA ALA A 74 6.17 -6.29 -5.91
C ALA A 74 5.74 -4.84 -6.13
N ALA A 75 5.94 -4.37 -7.36
CA ALA A 75 5.50 -3.07 -7.82
C ALA A 75 4.78 -3.20 -9.17
N CYS A 76 3.70 -2.45 -9.34
CA CYS A 76 2.88 -2.45 -10.53
C CYS A 76 2.58 -1.03 -10.99
N ASP A 77 2.88 -0.73 -12.26
CA ASP A 77 2.47 0.50 -12.93
C ASP A 77 2.38 0.24 -14.45
N LEU A 78 1.49 0.97 -15.13
CA LEU A 78 1.37 0.93 -16.59
C LEU A 78 2.45 1.78 -17.25
N ASP A 79 2.88 2.85 -16.59
CA ASP A 79 3.96 3.71 -17.06
C ASP A 79 5.31 3.09 -16.68
N GLN A 80 6.14 2.81 -17.69
CA GLN A 80 7.42 2.12 -17.49
C GLN A 80 8.41 2.97 -16.68
N HIS A 81 8.36 4.30 -16.78
CA HIS A 81 9.24 5.18 -16.00
C HIS A 81 8.83 5.18 -14.53
N HIS A 82 7.53 5.24 -14.24
CA HIS A 82 6.99 5.09 -12.90
C HIS A 82 7.34 3.71 -12.30
N LEU A 83 7.16 2.63 -13.06
CA LEU A 83 7.51 1.29 -12.61
C LEU A 83 9.00 1.17 -12.30
N GLN A 84 9.88 1.67 -13.18
CA GLN A 84 11.32 1.65 -12.94
C GLN A 84 11.70 2.47 -11.71
N ALA A 85 11.13 3.67 -11.53
CA ALA A 85 11.37 4.49 -10.35
C ALA A 85 10.93 3.80 -9.05
N ALA A 86 9.82 3.04 -9.08
CA ALA A 86 9.38 2.21 -7.96
C ALA A 86 10.41 1.13 -7.62
N LEU A 87 10.86 0.39 -8.63
CA LEU A 87 11.86 -0.65 -8.48
C LEU A 87 13.16 -0.10 -7.90
N ASP A 88 13.69 0.99 -8.46
CA ASP A 88 14.94 1.61 -8.02
C ASP A 88 14.86 2.03 -6.56
N LYS A 89 13.74 2.61 -6.16
CA LYS A 89 13.49 3.02 -4.78
C LYS A 89 13.44 1.84 -3.81
N ILE A 90 12.65 0.81 -4.15
CA ILE A 90 12.40 -0.34 -3.28
C ILE A 90 13.68 -1.21 -3.18
N ASN A 91 14.26 -1.55 -4.32
CA ASN A 91 15.48 -2.35 -4.39
C ASN A 91 16.68 -1.60 -3.79
N GLY A 92 16.78 -0.29 -4.00
CA GLY A 92 17.80 0.55 -3.36
C GLY A 92 17.68 0.59 -1.84
N HIS A 93 16.46 0.61 -1.31
CA HIS A 93 16.23 0.53 0.14
C HIS A 93 16.67 -0.82 0.73
N TYR A 94 16.37 -1.93 0.04
CA TYR A 94 16.72 -3.28 0.52
C TYR A 94 18.13 -3.75 0.13
N GLY A 95 18.80 -3.09 -0.81
CA GLY A 95 20.12 -3.48 -1.31
C GLY A 95 20.12 -4.77 -2.14
N ASN A 96 18.99 -5.11 -2.79
CA ASN A 96 18.81 -6.32 -3.60
C ASN A 96 18.07 -6.01 -4.91
N ARG A 97 17.54 -7.02 -5.62
CA ARG A 97 16.72 -6.84 -6.84
C ARG A 97 15.45 -7.69 -6.78
N ASP A 98 14.94 -7.92 -5.58
CA ASP A 98 13.91 -8.93 -5.34
C ASP A 98 12.49 -8.40 -5.62
N CYS A 99 12.31 -7.07 -5.68
CA CYS A 99 11.02 -6.49 -6.02
C CYS A 99 10.64 -6.83 -7.45
N THR A 100 9.55 -7.59 -7.62
CA THR A 100 9.10 -8.06 -8.94
C THR A 100 8.24 -6.99 -9.63
N PRO A 101 8.55 -6.61 -10.89
CA PRO A 101 7.72 -5.69 -11.67
C PRO A 101 6.48 -6.35 -12.26
N TYR A 102 5.40 -5.57 -12.39
CA TYR A 102 4.19 -5.94 -13.10
C TYR A 102 3.65 -4.77 -13.92
N ALA A 103 3.19 -5.04 -15.14
CA ALA A 103 2.38 -4.10 -15.92
C ALA A 103 0.87 -4.30 -15.68
N ASP A 104 0.47 -5.49 -15.23
CA ASP A 104 -0.92 -5.83 -14.93
C ASP A 104 -1.10 -6.14 -13.44
N TYR A 105 -1.94 -5.34 -12.77
CA TYR A 105 -2.22 -5.51 -11.36
C TYR A 105 -2.88 -6.85 -11.04
N ARG A 106 -3.59 -7.47 -12.00
CA ARG A 106 -4.26 -8.77 -11.83
C ARG A 106 -3.23 -9.88 -11.65
N GLU A 107 -2.15 -9.85 -12.42
CA GLU A 107 -1.04 -10.80 -12.30
C GLU A 107 -0.34 -10.66 -10.94
N MET A 108 -0.09 -9.42 -10.51
CA MET A 108 0.47 -9.17 -9.19
C MET A 108 -0.45 -9.65 -8.07
N MET A 109 -1.76 -9.39 -8.17
CA MET A 109 -2.73 -9.79 -7.14
C MET A 109 -2.94 -11.31 -7.05
N ALA A 110 -2.71 -12.05 -8.14
CA ALA A 110 -2.81 -13.51 -8.16
C ALA A 110 -1.71 -14.22 -7.35
N ARG A 111 -0.61 -13.52 -7.01
CA ARG A 111 0.46 -14.06 -6.14
C ARG A 111 -0.08 -14.46 -4.79
N LYS A 112 0.27 -15.63 -4.27
CA LYS A 112 -0.20 -16.09 -2.95
C LYS A 112 0.64 -15.59 -1.78
N ASP A 113 1.82 -15.08 -2.08
CA ASP A 113 2.83 -14.61 -1.12
C ASP A 113 2.79 -13.09 -0.89
N ILE A 114 1.71 -12.42 -1.32
CA ILE A 114 1.44 -11.01 -1.00
C ILE A 114 0.24 -10.98 -0.06
N ASP A 115 0.39 -10.38 1.11
CA ASP A 115 -0.65 -10.29 2.14
C ASP A 115 -1.55 -9.07 1.92
N ALA A 116 -0.94 -7.94 1.54
CA ALA A 116 -1.62 -6.67 1.39
C ALA A 116 -1.19 -5.91 0.13
N VAL A 117 -1.98 -4.92 -0.27
CA VAL A 117 -1.64 -4.00 -1.37
C VAL A 117 -1.81 -2.53 -0.97
N MET A 118 -0.94 -1.68 -1.50
CA MET A 118 -1.08 -0.22 -1.48
C MET A 118 -1.54 0.25 -2.85
N LEU A 119 -2.67 0.96 -2.90
CA LEU A 119 -3.27 1.47 -4.14
C LEU A 119 -3.15 3.00 -4.19
N ALA A 120 -2.32 3.50 -5.10
CA ALA A 120 -2.13 4.93 -5.39
C ALA A 120 -2.32 5.19 -6.90
N VAL A 121 -3.48 4.79 -7.42
CA VAL A 121 -3.88 4.95 -8.82
C VAL A 121 -4.86 6.12 -8.99
N PRO A 122 -5.22 6.57 -10.20
CA PRO A 122 -6.24 7.58 -10.38
C PRO A 122 -7.63 7.14 -9.88
N ASP A 123 -8.46 8.07 -9.44
CA ASP A 123 -9.75 7.84 -8.75
C ASP A 123 -10.72 6.90 -9.51
N HIS A 124 -10.66 6.88 -10.84
CA HIS A 124 -11.50 6.03 -11.69
C HIS A 124 -11.04 4.57 -11.76
N TRP A 125 -9.83 4.25 -11.30
CA TRP A 125 -9.28 2.90 -11.21
C TRP A 125 -9.44 2.25 -9.83
N HIS A 126 -9.74 3.04 -8.78
CA HIS A 126 -9.81 2.55 -7.40
C HIS A 126 -10.74 1.34 -7.25
N ALA A 127 -11.93 1.38 -7.84
CA ALA A 127 -12.89 0.29 -7.72
C ALA A 127 -12.39 -1.00 -8.37
N LEU A 128 -11.76 -0.91 -9.53
CA LEU A 128 -11.25 -2.07 -10.25
C LEU A 128 -10.14 -2.77 -9.44
N THR A 129 -9.14 -2.00 -9.01
CA THR A 129 -7.98 -2.54 -8.29
C THR A 129 -8.34 -3.00 -6.87
N ALA A 130 -9.18 -2.26 -6.14
CA ALA A 130 -9.61 -2.63 -4.80
C ALA A 130 -10.47 -3.90 -4.79
N ILE A 131 -11.41 -4.02 -5.73
CA ILE A 131 -12.28 -5.21 -5.81
C ILE A 131 -11.46 -6.45 -6.19
N GLU A 132 -10.51 -6.30 -7.11
CA GLU A 132 -9.61 -7.40 -7.50
C GLU A 132 -8.71 -7.82 -6.34
N ALA A 133 -8.15 -6.87 -5.60
CA ALA A 133 -7.36 -7.14 -4.40
C ALA A 133 -8.19 -7.91 -3.36
N ALA A 134 -9.41 -7.45 -3.09
CA ALA A 134 -10.30 -8.10 -2.15
C ALA A 134 -10.65 -9.54 -2.57
N ARG A 135 -10.93 -9.77 -3.87
CA ARG A 135 -11.19 -11.11 -4.43
C ARG A 135 -10.00 -12.05 -4.28
N ASN A 136 -8.78 -11.54 -4.44
CA ASN A 136 -7.54 -12.28 -4.24
C ASN A 136 -7.08 -12.31 -2.77
N ARG A 137 -7.99 -12.01 -1.84
CA ARG A 137 -7.76 -12.11 -0.38
C ARG A 137 -6.64 -11.22 0.13
N LYS A 138 -6.42 -10.06 -0.49
CA LYS A 138 -5.47 -9.04 -0.02
C LYS A 138 -6.13 -8.05 0.91
N ASP A 139 -5.42 -7.66 1.96
CA ASP A 139 -5.75 -6.45 2.71
C ASP A 139 -5.31 -5.22 1.93
N ILE A 140 -5.98 -4.08 2.16
CA ILE A 140 -5.88 -2.94 1.25
C ILE A 140 -5.63 -1.65 2.01
N TYR A 141 -4.53 -0.97 1.67
CA TYR A 141 -4.39 0.46 1.85
C TYR A 141 -4.74 1.15 0.54
N GLY A 142 -5.77 2.00 0.52
CA GLY A 142 -6.21 2.69 -0.70
C GLY A 142 -6.22 4.19 -0.54
N GLU A 143 -5.63 4.93 -1.49
CA GLU A 143 -5.65 6.39 -1.49
C GLU A 143 -7.08 6.97 -1.52
N LYS A 144 -7.18 8.23 -1.11
CA LYS A 144 -8.41 9.02 -1.22
C LYS A 144 -8.50 9.68 -2.60
N PRO A 145 -9.71 9.92 -3.13
CA PRO A 145 -11.03 9.52 -2.60
C PRO A 145 -11.27 8.01 -2.71
N LEU A 146 -12.26 7.46 -2.00
CA LEU A 146 -12.51 6.00 -2.02
C LEU A 146 -12.73 5.46 -3.45
N ALA A 147 -13.55 6.16 -4.25
CA ALA A 147 -13.68 6.00 -5.70
C ALA A 147 -14.42 7.21 -6.30
N ARG A 148 -14.48 7.29 -7.62
CA ARG A 148 -15.11 8.38 -8.38
C ARG A 148 -16.62 8.50 -8.18
N THR A 149 -17.36 7.40 -8.00
CA THR A 149 -18.83 7.42 -7.82
C THR A 149 -19.28 6.67 -6.56
N VAL A 150 -20.46 7.01 -6.03
CA VAL A 150 -21.04 6.31 -4.87
C VAL A 150 -21.28 4.82 -5.18
N ALA A 151 -21.69 4.48 -6.40
CA ALA A 151 -21.91 3.09 -6.80
C ALA A 151 -20.60 2.28 -6.77
N GLU A 152 -19.50 2.84 -7.29
CA GLU A 152 -18.17 2.27 -7.21
C GLU A 152 -17.70 2.11 -5.76
N GLN A 153 -17.91 3.13 -4.91
CA GLN A 153 -17.58 3.06 -3.47
C GLN A 153 -18.33 1.93 -2.76
N GLN A 154 -19.64 1.79 -3.01
CA GLN A 154 -20.44 0.70 -2.46
C GLN A 154 -19.98 -0.68 -2.96
N ALA A 155 -19.51 -0.77 -4.21
CA ALA A 155 -18.95 -2.01 -4.75
C ALA A 155 -17.64 -2.40 -4.02
N ILE A 156 -16.77 -1.43 -3.72
CA ILE A 156 -15.56 -1.67 -2.91
C ILE A 156 -15.95 -2.17 -1.51
N VAL A 157 -16.86 -1.47 -0.82
CA VAL A 157 -17.31 -1.86 0.53
C VAL A 157 -17.85 -3.29 0.54
N LYS A 158 -18.73 -3.63 -0.42
CA LYS A 158 -19.29 -4.98 -0.55
C LYS A 158 -18.20 -6.02 -0.82
N ALA A 159 -17.22 -5.73 -1.68
CA ALA A 159 -16.14 -6.66 -1.98
C ALA A 159 -15.23 -6.91 -0.78
N VAL A 160 -14.86 -5.85 -0.05
CA VAL A 160 -14.04 -5.93 1.17
C VAL A 160 -14.77 -6.74 2.25
N GLN A 161 -16.05 -6.44 2.51
CA GLN A 161 -16.86 -7.16 3.49
C GLN A 161 -17.07 -8.63 3.11
N LYS A 162 -17.47 -8.91 1.85
CA LYS A 162 -17.69 -10.27 1.35
C LYS A 162 -16.44 -11.13 1.47
N ASN A 163 -15.26 -10.55 1.22
CA ASN A 163 -14.00 -11.27 1.27
C ASN A 163 -13.31 -11.20 2.63
N GLN A 164 -13.93 -10.55 3.62
CA GLN A 164 -13.42 -10.37 4.99
C GLN A 164 -11.99 -9.80 4.98
N ARG A 165 -11.79 -8.70 4.25
CA ARG A 165 -10.50 -8.02 4.14
C ARG A 165 -10.48 -6.76 4.99
N ILE A 166 -9.28 -6.36 5.39
CA ILE A 166 -9.03 -5.08 6.05
C ILE A 166 -8.90 -4.00 4.97
N TRP A 167 -9.56 -2.87 5.20
CA TRP A 167 -9.41 -1.68 4.37
C TRP A 167 -8.97 -0.50 5.23
N GLN A 168 -7.91 0.18 4.79
CA GLN A 168 -7.42 1.44 5.34
C GLN A 168 -7.41 2.51 4.25
N THR A 169 -8.21 3.56 4.42
CA THR A 169 -8.16 4.72 3.51
C THR A 169 -6.93 5.58 3.80
N GLY A 170 -6.25 6.07 2.76
CA GLY A 170 -5.11 6.98 2.80
C GLY A 170 -5.41 8.40 3.29
N SER A 171 -6.36 8.55 4.22
CA SER A 171 -6.65 9.80 4.93
C SER A 171 -5.60 10.05 6.03
N TRP A 172 -4.33 10.09 5.66
CA TRP A 172 -3.18 10.10 6.57
C TRP A 172 -3.20 11.23 7.60
N GLN A 173 -3.82 12.38 7.28
CA GLN A 173 -4.02 13.49 8.22
C GLN A 173 -4.71 13.04 9.51
N ARG A 174 -5.64 12.07 9.44
CA ARG A 174 -6.35 11.53 10.61
C ARG A 174 -5.42 10.81 11.59
N SER A 175 -4.24 10.40 11.16
CA SER A 175 -3.23 9.72 11.98
C SER A 175 -2.15 10.68 12.52
N GLN A 176 -2.12 11.94 12.06
CA GLN A 176 -1.15 12.92 12.54
C GLN A 176 -1.45 13.38 13.96
N SER A 177 -0.39 13.73 14.72
CA SER A 177 -0.50 14.12 16.13
C SER A 177 -1.38 15.36 16.33
N SER A 178 -1.31 16.34 15.44
CA SER A 178 -2.14 17.56 15.50
C SER A 178 -3.64 17.25 15.39
N PHE A 179 -4.03 16.44 14.40
CA PHE A 179 -5.42 16.04 14.20
C PHE A 179 -5.93 15.13 15.33
N ARG A 180 -5.09 14.19 15.82
CA ARG A 180 -5.43 13.35 16.98
C ARG A 180 -5.68 14.21 18.22
N LYS A 181 -4.76 15.13 18.54
CA LYS A 181 -4.91 16.06 19.66
C LYS A 181 -6.16 16.93 19.54
N ALA A 182 -6.44 17.46 18.35
CA ALA A 182 -7.66 18.23 18.11
C ALA A 182 -8.93 17.39 18.37
N ALA A 183 -8.97 16.14 17.89
CA ALA A 183 -10.08 15.23 18.16
C ALA A 183 -10.24 14.90 19.65
N GLU A 184 -9.13 14.72 20.38
CA GLU A 184 -9.12 14.49 21.83
C GLU A 184 -9.66 15.70 22.60
N ILE A 185 -9.26 16.92 22.23
CA ILE A 185 -9.76 18.16 22.84
C ILE A 185 -11.29 18.24 22.72
N VAL A 186 -11.83 17.96 21.53
CA VAL A 186 -13.28 17.99 21.28
C VAL A 186 -13.99 16.87 22.03
N ARG A 187 -13.51 15.63 21.95
CA ARG A 187 -14.16 14.45 22.57
C ARG A 187 -14.17 14.50 24.09
N ASN A 188 -13.16 15.11 24.70
CA ASN A 188 -13.10 15.31 26.15
C ASN A 188 -13.86 16.56 26.63
N GLY A 189 -14.61 17.23 25.74
CA GLY A 189 -15.46 18.36 26.12
C GLY A 189 -14.72 19.64 26.48
N LEU A 190 -13.43 19.76 26.16
CA LEU A 190 -12.60 20.89 26.59
C LEU A 190 -12.99 22.24 25.95
N ILE A 191 -13.78 22.21 24.87
CA ILE A 191 -14.31 23.41 24.20
C ILE A 191 -15.81 23.64 24.47
N GLY A 192 -16.41 22.86 25.38
CA GLY A 192 -17.85 22.90 25.64
C GLY A 192 -18.68 22.34 24.48
N LYS A 193 -19.92 22.84 24.35
CA LYS A 193 -20.85 22.40 23.29
C LYS A 193 -20.38 22.94 21.94
N VAL A 194 -20.08 22.04 20.99
CA VAL A 194 -19.77 22.41 19.60
C VAL A 194 -21.00 23.07 18.96
N THR A 195 -20.85 24.30 18.48
CA THR A 195 -21.93 25.07 17.82
C THR A 195 -21.73 25.24 16.32
N ARG A 196 -20.48 25.15 15.83
CA ARG A 196 -20.12 25.35 14.42
C ARG A 196 -18.86 24.58 14.08
N VAL A 197 -18.80 24.02 12.86
CA VAL A 197 -17.61 23.40 12.28
C VAL A 197 -17.40 24.00 10.90
N GLU A 198 -16.17 24.44 10.63
CA GLU A 198 -15.76 24.93 9.32
C GLU A 198 -14.71 24.00 8.73
N VAL A 199 -14.89 23.65 7.46
CA VAL A 199 -13.97 22.77 6.73
C VAL A 199 -13.56 23.49 5.46
N GLY A 200 -12.25 23.70 5.31
CA GLY A 200 -11.65 24.24 4.10
C GLY A 200 -10.79 23.20 3.40
N LEU A 201 -10.88 23.15 2.08
CA LEU A 201 -9.86 22.51 1.26
C LEU A 201 -8.83 23.58 0.86
N PRO A 202 -7.53 23.24 0.76
CA PRO A 202 -6.54 24.16 0.24
C PRO A 202 -7.01 24.69 -1.13
N SER A 203 -7.25 26.00 -1.23
CA SER A 203 -7.54 26.64 -2.52
C SER A 203 -6.22 26.89 -3.28
N LYS A 204 -6.29 27.04 -4.60
CA LYS A 204 -5.15 27.36 -5.49
C LYS A 204 -4.12 26.26 -5.74
N HIS A 205 -4.37 25.02 -5.32
CA HIS A 205 -3.55 23.85 -5.68
C HIS A 205 -4.23 22.98 -6.75
N HIS A 206 -4.42 23.52 -7.96
CA HIS A 206 -5.09 22.82 -9.07
C HIS A 206 -4.11 22.24 -10.11
N ASP A 207 -2.83 22.65 -10.08
CA ASP A 207 -1.82 22.21 -11.05
C ASP A 207 -0.53 21.73 -10.37
N PHE A 208 -0.65 20.69 -9.56
CA PHE A 208 0.50 20.11 -8.85
C PHE A 208 1.64 19.65 -9.77
N ALA A 209 1.32 19.27 -11.01
CA ALA A 209 2.28 18.78 -11.99
C ALA A 209 2.83 19.89 -12.91
N GLY A 210 2.40 21.15 -12.77
CA GLY A 210 2.84 22.24 -13.65
C GLY A 210 2.40 22.06 -15.10
N THR A 211 1.33 21.31 -15.34
CA THR A 211 0.78 20.96 -16.65
C THR A 211 -0.15 22.01 -17.24
N ALA A 212 -0.77 22.83 -16.40
CA ALA A 212 -1.73 23.84 -16.82
C ALA A 212 -1.11 24.89 -17.77
N PRO A 213 0.10 25.43 -17.54
CA PRO A 213 0.73 26.36 -18.48
C PRO A 213 0.94 25.76 -19.88
N ALA A 214 1.43 24.52 -19.95
CA ALA A 214 1.67 23.84 -21.21
C ALA A 214 0.37 23.55 -21.97
N LEU A 215 -0.69 23.16 -21.25
CA LEU A 215 -2.02 22.94 -21.83
C LEU A 215 -2.66 24.26 -22.29
N LEU A 216 -2.63 25.30 -21.47
CA LEU A 216 -3.17 26.63 -21.79
C LEU A 216 -2.48 27.24 -23.02
N ALA A 217 -1.18 27.01 -23.19
CA ALA A 217 -0.44 27.45 -24.37
C ALA A 217 -0.96 26.84 -25.69
N LYS A 218 -1.63 25.68 -25.64
CA LYS A 218 -2.25 25.07 -26.83
C LYS A 218 -3.52 25.81 -27.28
N PHE A 219 -4.21 26.51 -26.37
CA PHE A 219 -5.42 27.25 -26.72
C PHE A 219 -5.07 28.66 -27.21
N ARG A 220 -5.08 28.86 -28.54
CA ARG A 220 -4.91 30.20 -29.12
C ARG A 220 -6.13 31.05 -28.79
N GLY A 221 -5.97 32.03 -27.89
CA GLY A 221 -6.99 33.07 -27.62
C GLY A 221 -8.00 32.78 -26.50
N SER A 222 -7.85 31.69 -25.74
CA SER A 222 -8.73 31.38 -24.59
C SER A 222 -8.27 32.08 -23.30
N PRO A 223 -9.17 32.30 -22.31
CA PRO A 223 -8.82 33.01 -21.09
C PRO A 223 -7.72 32.27 -20.33
N LYS A 224 -6.68 32.99 -19.92
CA LYS A 224 -5.52 32.50 -19.17
C LYS A 224 -5.84 32.08 -17.73
N ASP A 225 -7.12 31.96 -17.40
CA ASP A 225 -7.58 31.63 -16.07
C ASP A 225 -7.53 30.10 -15.89
N PRO A 226 -6.77 29.56 -14.94
CA PRO A 226 -6.77 28.13 -14.64
C PRO A 226 -8.16 27.55 -14.34
N GLU A 227 -9.12 28.37 -13.87
CA GLU A 227 -10.51 27.92 -13.71
C GLU A 227 -11.19 27.57 -15.03
N TYR A 228 -10.72 28.11 -16.16
CA TYR A 228 -11.22 27.76 -17.49
C TYR A 228 -10.95 26.29 -17.84
N LEU A 229 -9.85 25.69 -17.35
CA LEU A 229 -9.54 24.28 -17.62
C LEU A 229 -10.65 23.33 -17.13
N ALA A 230 -11.34 23.70 -16.05
CA ALA A 230 -12.48 22.93 -15.54
C ALA A 230 -13.69 22.92 -16.49
N LYS A 231 -13.74 23.82 -17.48
CA LYS A 231 -14.81 23.90 -18.49
C LYS A 231 -14.51 23.04 -19.73
N ILE A 232 -13.29 22.50 -19.84
CA ILE A 232 -12.87 21.65 -20.95
C ILE A 232 -13.33 20.22 -20.65
N VAL A 233 -14.40 19.80 -21.31
CA VAL A 233 -15.08 18.52 -21.09
C VAL A 233 -15.31 17.83 -22.43
N PRO A 234 -15.55 16.50 -22.47
CA PRO A 234 -15.86 15.81 -23.72
C PRO A 234 -16.96 16.53 -24.51
N GLY A 235 -16.63 16.93 -25.74
CA GLY A 235 -17.55 17.67 -26.62
C GLY A 235 -17.40 19.20 -26.59
N SER A 236 -16.60 19.79 -25.71
CA SER A 236 -16.23 21.21 -25.82
C SER A 236 -15.29 21.43 -27.02
N PRO A 237 -15.28 22.63 -27.65
CA PRO A 237 -14.40 22.93 -28.77
C PRO A 237 -12.90 22.66 -28.46
N GLU A 238 -12.51 22.95 -27.22
CA GLU A 238 -11.14 22.83 -26.73
C GLU A 238 -10.75 21.40 -26.31
N TRP A 239 -11.73 20.49 -26.18
CA TRP A 239 -11.49 19.11 -25.76
C TRP A 239 -10.49 18.39 -26.64
N GLN A 240 -10.65 18.51 -27.97
CA GLN A 240 -9.79 17.83 -28.94
C GLN A 240 -8.34 18.35 -28.92
N ILE A 241 -8.12 19.57 -28.44
CA ILE A 241 -6.79 20.15 -28.26
C ILE A 241 -6.17 19.67 -26.93
N ALA A 242 -7.02 19.46 -25.92
CA ALA A 242 -6.60 19.08 -24.57
C ALA A 242 -6.23 17.60 -24.44
N VAL A 243 -6.95 16.73 -25.13
CA VAL A 243 -6.66 15.29 -25.11
C VAL A 243 -5.45 14.97 -26.00
N THR A 244 -4.57 14.12 -25.49
CA THR A 244 -3.52 13.52 -26.28
C THR A 244 -4.04 12.20 -26.81
N SER A 245 -3.85 11.91 -28.10
CA SER A 245 -4.09 10.56 -28.61
C SER A 245 -3.26 9.56 -27.81
N PRO A 246 -3.78 8.36 -27.53
CA PRO A 246 -2.96 7.31 -26.93
C PRO A 246 -1.72 7.05 -27.80
N PRO A 247 -0.57 6.68 -27.19
CA PRO A 247 0.61 6.26 -27.94
C PRO A 247 0.25 5.21 -29.00
N PRO A 248 0.86 5.26 -30.20
CA PRO A 248 0.57 4.29 -31.26
C PRO A 248 0.90 2.84 -30.89
N GLU A 249 1.74 2.66 -29.86
CA GLU A 249 2.20 1.38 -29.34
C GLU A 249 1.32 0.78 -28.21
N LEU A 250 0.18 1.42 -27.90
CA LEU A 250 -0.93 0.79 -27.15
C LEU A 250 -1.93 0.12 -28.09
#